data_AF-A0A445DD21-F1
#
_entry.id   AF-A0A445DD21-F1
#
_cell.length_a   1.000
_cell.length_b   1.000
_cell.length_c   1.000
_cell.angle_alpha   90.00
_cell.angle_beta   90.00
_cell.angle_gamma   90.00
#
_symmetry.space_group_name_H-M   'P 1'
#
loop_
_entity.id
_entity.type
_entity.pdbx_description
1 polymer ?
#
loop_
_entity_poly.entity_id
_entity_poly.type
_entity_poly.pdbx_seq_one_letter_code
_entity_poly.pdbx_strand_id
1 'polypeptide(L)'
;MMVIKSGTETIQSIGLPPIRNGTYYVERWRDKAFPNMSQLKFLNFDFVRAHIHINIPSTLKVLHWEFCPLETLSLVDQRYELVEIKISWSNIVQLWHGFKFLEKLKHLDLSCSDLEQTPDLSGVPVLETLDLSCCDCLTLIHPSLICHKSLLVLNLSECTSLETFPGKLEMSSLKELNLCDCKSFMSPPEFGECMT
;
A
#
# COMPACT_ATOMS: atom_id res chain seq x y z
N MET A 1 2.88 25.96 -14.10
CA MET A 1 4.31 25.96 -13.71
C MET A 1 4.41 26.17 -12.20
N MET A 2 4.30 25.11 -11.40
CA MET A 2 4.60 25.21 -9.97
C MET A 2 6.10 25.05 -9.79
N VAL A 3 6.79 26.16 -9.55
CA VAL A 3 8.14 26.15 -9.01
C VAL A 3 8.02 25.63 -7.58
N ILE A 4 8.31 24.35 -7.35
CA ILE A 4 8.64 23.89 -5.99
C ILE A 4 9.96 24.58 -5.68
N LYS A 5 9.88 25.76 -5.04
CA LYS A 5 11.02 26.41 -4.40
C LYS A 5 11.66 25.36 -3.49
N SER A 6 13.00 25.29 -3.51
CA SER A 6 13.84 24.49 -2.61
C SER A 6 13.12 24.10 -1.31
N GLY A 7 12.96 22.80 -1.06
CA GLY A 7 12.31 22.29 0.14
C GLY A 7 12.90 22.93 1.39
N THR A 8 12.05 23.36 2.31
CA THR A 8 12.48 23.87 3.61
C THR A 8 12.14 22.85 4.69
N GLU A 9 12.85 22.90 5.82
CA GLU A 9 12.64 22.01 6.98
C GLU A 9 11.24 22.09 7.58
N THR A 10 10.43 23.10 7.20
CA THR A 10 9.09 23.36 7.76
C THR A 10 7.94 22.71 6.99
N ILE A 11 8.20 22.18 5.77
CA ILE A 11 7.13 21.64 4.93
C ILE A 11 6.62 20.33 5.54
N GLN A 12 5.33 20.30 5.88
CA GLN A 12 4.67 19.14 6.46
C GLN A 12 3.78 18.38 5.47
N SER A 13 3.39 19.00 4.36
CA SER A 13 2.52 18.40 3.35
C SER A 13 2.93 18.79 1.94
N ILE A 14 2.97 17.81 1.04
CA ILE A 14 3.11 18.03 -0.40
C ILE A 14 1.97 17.30 -1.09
N GLY A 15 1.22 18.00 -1.93
CA GLY A 15 0.22 17.42 -2.81
C GLY A 15 0.27 18.14 -4.15
N LEU A 16 0.16 17.39 -5.23
CA LEU A 16 0.02 17.99 -6.56
C LEU A 16 -1.45 18.20 -6.88
N PRO A 17 -1.82 19.31 -7.53
CA PRO A 17 -3.21 19.55 -7.85
C PRO A 17 -3.71 18.49 -8.85
N PRO A 18 -4.97 18.02 -8.71
CA PRO A 18 -5.54 17.06 -9.65
C PRO A 18 -5.59 17.66 -11.05
N ILE A 19 -5.12 16.91 -12.05
CA ILE A 19 -5.17 17.35 -13.43
C ILE A 19 -6.60 17.14 -13.96
N ARG A 20 -7.28 18.24 -14.30
CA ARG A 20 -8.70 18.23 -14.71
C ARG A 20 -8.98 17.59 -16.07
N ASN A 21 -7.96 17.23 -16.87
CA ASN A 21 -8.11 16.88 -18.29
C ASN A 21 -7.51 15.53 -18.71
N GLY A 22 -7.28 14.58 -17.79
CA GLY A 22 -6.77 13.24 -18.14
C GLY A 22 -5.34 13.22 -18.71
N THR A 23 -4.64 14.36 -18.68
CA THR A 23 -3.21 14.43 -18.95
C THR A 23 -2.46 14.10 -17.65
N TYR A 24 -1.38 13.33 -17.74
CA TYR A 24 -0.55 12.97 -16.58
C TYR A 24 0.59 13.99 -16.42
N TYR A 25 1.12 14.15 -15.20
CA TYR A 25 2.36 14.91 -15.00
C TYR A 25 3.54 14.12 -15.61
N VAL A 26 3.88 14.37 -16.87
CA VAL A 26 5.02 13.74 -17.57
C VAL A 26 6.35 14.50 -17.32
N GLU A 27 6.32 15.69 -16.72
CA GLU A 27 7.51 16.54 -16.61
C GLU A 27 8.39 16.29 -15.37
N ARG A 28 9.62 15.83 -15.64
CA ARG A 28 10.89 15.98 -14.89
C ARG A 28 10.82 15.95 -13.35
N TRP A 29 10.50 14.79 -12.80
CA TRP A 29 10.83 14.43 -11.40
C TRP A 29 12.11 13.59 -11.27
N ARG A 30 12.87 13.41 -12.37
CA ARG A 30 14.00 12.47 -12.45
C ARG A 30 15.06 12.64 -11.35
N ASP A 31 15.24 13.85 -10.82
CA ASP A 31 16.38 14.17 -9.95
C ASP A 31 15.99 14.87 -8.63
N LYS A 32 14.72 14.82 -8.22
CA LYS A 32 14.28 15.49 -6.99
C LYS A 32 14.16 14.49 -5.83
N ALA A 33 15.28 14.26 -5.16
CA ALA A 33 15.24 13.84 -3.76
C ALA A 33 14.53 14.94 -2.94
N PHE A 34 14.07 14.62 -1.73
CA PHE A 34 13.62 15.61 -0.75
C PHE A 34 14.74 15.96 0.25
N PRO A 35 15.92 16.47 -0.19
CA PRO A 35 16.94 16.85 0.79
C PRO A 35 16.36 17.98 1.64
N ASN A 36 16.44 17.81 2.96
CA ASN A 36 16.03 18.79 3.99
C ASN A 36 14.52 18.90 4.29
N MET A 37 13.68 17.90 3.97
CA MET A 37 12.26 17.87 4.39
C MET A 37 12.00 16.92 5.56
N SER A 38 12.71 17.11 6.67
CA SER A 38 12.65 16.23 7.85
C SER A 38 11.30 16.25 8.58
N GLN A 39 10.44 17.26 8.36
CA GLN A 39 9.12 17.39 9.00
C GLN A 39 7.95 16.93 8.11
N LEU A 40 8.22 16.39 6.92
CA LEU A 40 7.17 16.00 5.99
C LEU A 40 6.32 14.86 6.57
N LYS A 41 5.01 15.08 6.68
CA LYS A 41 4.04 14.12 7.27
C LYS A 41 3.03 13.60 6.26
N PHE A 42 2.75 14.37 5.21
CA PHE A 42 1.78 14.01 4.17
C PHE A 42 2.40 14.18 2.79
N LEU A 43 2.25 13.15 1.96
CA LEU A 43 2.73 13.15 0.59
C LEU A 43 1.65 12.56 -0.31
N ASN A 44 1.19 13.35 -1.28
CA ASN A 44 0.24 12.94 -2.29
C ASN A 44 0.84 13.14 -3.69
N PHE A 45 0.94 12.02 -4.41
CA PHE A 45 1.42 11.89 -5.77
C PHE A 45 0.38 11.27 -6.70
N ASP A 46 -0.90 11.37 -6.36
CA ASP A 46 -1.96 10.88 -7.23
C ASP A 46 -1.79 11.47 -8.63
N PHE A 47 -1.97 10.62 -9.65
CA PHE A 47 -1.82 10.97 -11.07
C PHE A 47 -0.38 11.31 -11.52
N VAL A 48 0.64 11.05 -10.68
CA VAL A 48 2.05 11.17 -11.05
C VAL A 48 2.59 9.83 -11.55
N ARG A 49 2.77 9.73 -12.86
CA ARG A 49 3.31 8.54 -13.54
C ARG A 49 4.81 8.62 -13.87
N ALA A 50 5.53 9.55 -13.25
CA ALA A 50 6.98 9.62 -13.42
C ALA A 50 7.66 8.55 -12.56
N HIS A 51 8.67 7.85 -13.11
CA HIS A 51 9.59 7.06 -12.28
C HIS A 51 10.42 8.01 -11.43
N ILE A 52 9.95 8.26 -10.20
CA ILE A 52 10.65 9.10 -9.23
C ILE A 52 11.41 8.19 -8.29
N HIS A 53 12.73 8.37 -8.21
CA HIS A 53 13.50 7.83 -7.10
C HIS A 53 13.22 8.68 -5.85
N ILE A 54 12.20 8.28 -5.10
CA ILE A 54 11.84 8.91 -3.83
C ILE A 54 12.44 8.11 -2.68
N ASN A 55 13.22 8.80 -1.86
CA ASN A 55 13.47 8.36 -0.49
C ASN A 55 12.31 8.86 0.36
N ILE A 56 11.43 7.94 0.76
CA ILE A 56 10.34 8.26 1.68
C ILE A 56 10.98 8.61 3.03
N PRO A 57 10.72 9.80 3.59
CA PRO A 57 11.26 10.17 4.88
C PRO A 57 10.56 9.40 6.00
N SER A 58 11.32 8.97 7.00
CA SER A 58 10.81 8.24 8.17
C SER A 58 9.73 8.98 8.98
N THR A 59 9.66 10.31 8.88
CA THR A 59 8.64 11.14 9.53
C THR A 59 7.29 11.17 8.79
N LEU A 60 7.23 10.60 7.59
CA LEU A 60 6.01 10.55 6.80
C LEU A 60 4.96 9.71 7.51
N LYS A 61 3.72 10.22 7.56
CA LYS A 61 2.56 9.55 8.16
C LYS A 61 1.56 9.07 7.12
N VAL A 62 1.44 9.79 6.01
CA VAL A 62 0.46 9.47 4.97
C VAL A 62 1.13 9.55 3.60
N LEU A 63 0.99 8.49 2.83
CA LEU A 63 1.41 8.41 1.44
C LEU A 63 0.21 8.05 0.55
N HIS A 64 -0.12 8.93 -0.39
CA HIS A 64 -1.08 8.67 -1.47
C HIS A 64 -0.35 8.71 -2.81
N TRP A 65 -0.56 7.70 -3.64
CA TRP A 65 0.07 7.59 -4.95
C TRP A 65 -0.77 6.75 -5.92
N GLU A 66 -1.95 7.23 -6.26
CA GLU A 66 -2.76 6.64 -7.33
C GLU A 66 -2.01 6.66 -8.67
N PHE A 67 -2.05 5.55 -9.41
CA PHE A 67 -1.26 5.34 -10.64
C PHE A 67 0.26 5.35 -10.42
N CYS A 68 0.72 4.89 -9.26
CA CYS A 68 2.14 4.74 -8.99
C CYS A 68 2.81 3.84 -10.04
N PRO A 69 3.85 4.33 -10.74
CA PRO A 69 4.52 3.59 -11.81
C PRO A 69 5.64 2.67 -11.28
N LEU A 70 5.80 2.57 -9.95
CA LEU A 70 6.81 1.74 -9.32
C LEU A 70 6.32 0.30 -9.25
N GLU A 71 7.23 -0.64 -9.44
CA GLU A 71 6.98 -2.08 -9.21
C GLU A 71 7.12 -2.45 -7.73
N THR A 72 7.88 -1.66 -6.97
CA THR A 72 8.06 -1.83 -5.52
C THR A 72 8.34 -0.49 -4.83
N LEU A 73 7.93 -0.37 -3.57
CA LEU A 73 8.16 0.79 -2.72
C LEU A 73 9.51 0.66 -2.00
N SER A 74 10.41 1.61 -2.23
CA SER A 74 11.69 1.67 -1.54
C SER A 74 11.56 2.35 -0.17
N LEU A 75 11.42 1.52 0.87
CA LEU A 75 11.47 1.95 2.27
C LEU A 75 12.87 1.65 2.82
N VAL A 76 13.75 2.65 2.83
CA VAL A 76 15.17 2.51 3.19
C VAL A 76 15.37 2.56 4.71
N ASP A 77 14.55 3.36 5.41
CA ASP A 77 14.63 3.45 6.86
C ASP A 77 13.97 2.24 7.55
N GLN A 78 14.44 1.89 8.74
CA GLN A 78 13.83 0.80 9.52
C GLN A 78 12.63 1.24 10.34
N ARG A 79 12.40 2.55 10.51
CA ARG A 79 11.34 3.08 11.36
C ARG A 79 10.62 4.21 10.65
N TYR A 80 9.37 3.98 10.29
CA TYR A 80 8.50 4.98 9.70
C TYR A 80 7.37 5.35 10.66
N GLU A 81 6.90 6.60 10.58
CA GLU A 81 5.68 7.05 11.25
C GLU A 81 4.41 6.81 10.42
N LEU A 82 4.49 6.01 9.36
CA LEU A 82 3.40 5.75 8.43
C LEU A 82 2.19 5.18 9.16
N VAL A 83 1.05 5.84 8.95
CA VAL A 83 -0.29 5.48 9.45
C VAL A 83 -1.18 5.03 8.31
N GLU A 84 -1.02 5.62 7.13
CA GLU A 84 -1.80 5.29 5.93
C GLU A 84 -0.92 5.26 4.68
N ILE A 85 -1.09 4.23 3.86
CA ILE A 85 -0.52 4.09 2.52
C ILE A 85 -1.67 3.76 1.57
N LYS A 86 -1.86 4.59 0.55
CA LYS A 86 -2.80 4.34 -0.56
C LYS A 86 -2.06 4.41 -1.87
N ILE A 87 -1.93 3.27 -2.54
CA ILE A 87 -1.23 3.11 -3.81
C ILE A 87 -2.11 2.25 -4.71
N SER A 88 -3.24 2.83 -5.11
CA SER A 88 -4.22 2.15 -5.97
C SER A 88 -3.92 2.39 -7.45
N TRP A 89 -4.49 1.53 -8.30
CA TRP A 89 -4.33 1.59 -9.76
C TRP A 89 -2.87 1.58 -10.20
N SER A 90 -2.02 0.80 -9.53
CA SER A 90 -0.56 0.92 -9.61
C SER A 90 0.11 -0.27 -10.29
N ASN A 91 1.38 -0.08 -10.68
CA ASN A 91 2.20 -1.16 -11.23
C ASN A 91 2.92 -1.96 -10.13
N ILE A 92 2.49 -1.86 -8.87
CA ILE A 92 3.16 -2.54 -7.75
C ILE A 92 2.96 -4.05 -7.88
N VAL A 93 4.04 -4.75 -8.21
CA VAL A 93 4.10 -6.22 -8.28
C VAL A 93 4.39 -6.81 -6.89
N GLN A 94 5.27 -6.14 -6.14
CA GLN A 94 5.59 -6.47 -4.76
C GLN A 94 5.76 -5.18 -3.95
N LEU A 95 4.92 -4.95 -2.94
CA LEU A 95 4.90 -3.66 -2.23
C LEU A 95 6.26 -3.26 -1.64
N TRP A 96 6.96 -4.15 -0.96
CA TRP A 96 8.32 -3.90 -0.47
C TRP A 96 9.10 -5.21 -0.34
N HIS A 97 10.43 -5.12 -0.42
CA HIS A 97 11.31 -6.25 -0.19
C HIS A 97 11.66 -6.43 1.29
N GLY A 98 11.62 -7.69 1.73
CA GLY A 98 12.00 -8.10 3.08
C GLY A 98 11.10 -7.51 4.17
N PHE A 99 11.51 -7.73 5.41
CA PHE A 99 10.77 -7.29 6.59
C PHE A 99 10.77 -5.76 6.70
N LYS A 100 9.62 -5.18 7.05
CA LYS A 100 9.45 -3.75 7.33
C LYS A 100 8.74 -3.56 8.66
N PHE A 101 9.21 -2.57 9.42
CA PHE A 101 8.68 -2.28 10.74
C PHE A 101 7.87 -0.98 10.69
N LEU A 102 6.56 -1.15 10.60
CA LEU A 102 5.57 -0.08 10.42
C LEU A 102 4.55 -0.15 11.56
N GLU A 103 5.02 0.06 12.80
CA GLU A 103 4.23 -0.10 14.05
C GLU A 103 2.97 0.78 14.14
N LYS A 104 2.85 1.79 13.28
CA LYS A 104 1.75 2.75 13.29
C LYS A 104 0.81 2.61 12.09
N LEU A 105 1.13 1.74 11.14
CA LEU A 105 0.36 1.62 9.89
C LEU A 105 -0.97 0.93 10.18
N LYS A 106 -2.06 1.66 9.93
CA LYS A 106 -3.44 1.24 10.18
C LYS A 106 -4.20 0.95 8.89
N HIS A 107 -3.89 1.67 7.83
CA HIS A 107 -4.61 1.59 6.56
C HIS A 107 -3.65 1.35 5.40
N LEU A 108 -3.87 0.27 4.67
CA LEU A 108 -3.13 -0.08 3.47
C LEU A 108 -4.12 -0.37 2.34
N ASP A 109 -4.04 0.42 1.27
CA ASP A 109 -4.83 0.25 0.05
C ASP A 109 -3.86 0.06 -1.12
N LEU A 110 -3.94 -1.10 -1.76
CA LEU A 110 -3.22 -1.47 -2.98
C LEU A 110 -4.19 -1.92 -4.08
N SER A 111 -5.46 -1.52 -4.00
CA SER A 111 -6.49 -1.92 -4.94
C SER A 111 -6.09 -1.62 -6.40
N CYS A 112 -6.55 -2.48 -7.32
CA CYS A 112 -6.22 -2.38 -8.75
C CYS A 112 -4.72 -2.33 -9.04
N SER A 113 -3.89 -3.04 -8.27
CA SER A 113 -2.45 -3.14 -8.54
C SER A 113 -2.06 -4.46 -9.20
N ASP A 114 -0.92 -4.49 -9.87
CA ASP A 114 -0.32 -5.71 -10.47
C ASP A 114 0.26 -6.67 -9.41
N LEU A 115 -0.23 -6.63 -8.16
CA LEU A 115 0.33 -7.30 -7.01
C LEU A 115 0.24 -8.82 -7.17
N GLU A 116 1.38 -9.52 -7.19
CA GLU A 116 1.41 -10.98 -7.34
C GLU A 116 1.29 -11.72 -5.99
N GLN A 117 1.81 -11.10 -4.92
CA GLN A 117 1.80 -11.64 -3.57
C GLN A 117 1.54 -10.55 -2.53
N THR A 118 0.74 -10.85 -1.49
CA THR A 118 0.55 -9.91 -0.37
C THR A 118 1.88 -9.61 0.35
N PRO A 119 2.09 -8.39 0.87
CA PRO A 119 3.32 -8.06 1.60
C PRO A 119 3.49 -8.90 2.87
N ASP A 120 4.73 -9.02 3.35
CA ASP A 120 4.96 -9.50 4.71
C ASP A 120 4.50 -8.44 5.73
N LEU A 121 3.44 -8.75 6.46
CA LEU A 121 2.83 -7.92 7.48
C LEU A 121 3.33 -8.23 8.91
N SER A 122 4.35 -9.08 9.08
CA SER A 122 4.85 -9.47 10.41
C SER A 122 5.35 -8.30 11.25
N GLY A 123 5.78 -7.20 10.61
CA GLY A 123 6.20 -5.96 11.26
C GLY A 123 5.17 -4.83 11.21
N VAL A 124 3.90 -5.14 10.93
CA VAL A 124 2.80 -4.18 10.78
C VAL A 124 1.66 -4.50 11.77
N PRO A 125 1.94 -4.56 13.09
CA PRO A 125 1.09 -5.24 14.07
C PRO A 125 -0.29 -4.61 14.31
N VAL A 126 -0.51 -3.36 13.89
CA VAL A 126 -1.73 -2.59 14.15
C VAL A 126 -2.55 -2.29 12.90
N LEU A 127 -2.30 -3.02 11.79
CA LEU A 127 -3.07 -2.84 10.57
C LEU A 127 -4.55 -3.16 10.82
N GLU A 128 -5.43 -2.19 10.54
CA GLU A 128 -6.88 -2.27 10.76
C GLU A 128 -7.62 -2.58 9.45
N THR A 129 -7.19 -2.00 8.32
CA THR A 129 -7.82 -2.19 7.02
C THR A 129 -6.79 -2.51 5.93
N LEU A 130 -7.06 -3.56 5.17
CA LEU A 130 -6.29 -3.93 3.98
C LEU A 130 -7.24 -4.04 2.78
N ASP A 131 -7.05 -3.17 1.79
CA ASP A 131 -7.76 -3.23 0.53
C ASP A 131 -6.82 -3.70 -0.59
N LEU A 132 -7.16 -4.86 -1.16
CA LEU A 132 -6.48 -5.50 -2.27
C LEU A 132 -7.48 -5.79 -3.42
N SER A 133 -8.63 -5.12 -3.46
CA SER A 133 -9.64 -5.40 -4.48
C SER A 133 -9.10 -5.17 -5.88
N CYS A 134 -9.61 -5.94 -6.86
CA CYS A 134 -9.22 -5.86 -8.27
C CYS A 134 -7.72 -6.11 -8.53
N CYS A 135 -7.01 -6.77 -7.61
CA CYS A 135 -5.64 -7.22 -7.86
C CYS A 135 -5.67 -8.55 -8.64
N ASP A 136 -5.91 -8.46 -9.94
CA ASP A 136 -6.09 -9.64 -10.80
C ASP A 136 -4.85 -10.54 -10.88
N CYS A 137 -3.65 -10.00 -10.66
CA CYS A 137 -2.40 -10.76 -10.64
C CYS A 137 -2.15 -11.48 -9.30
N LEU A 138 -2.95 -11.22 -8.27
CA LEU A 138 -2.73 -11.75 -6.92
C LEU A 138 -3.04 -13.25 -6.89
N THR A 139 -1.98 -14.06 -6.77
CA THR A 139 -2.08 -15.52 -6.73
C THR A 139 -1.59 -16.07 -5.39
N LEU A 140 -0.75 -15.32 -4.67
CA LEU A 140 -0.12 -15.78 -3.44
C LEU A 140 -0.49 -14.89 -2.23
N ILE A 141 -0.87 -15.52 -1.14
CA ILE A 141 -1.04 -14.85 0.16
C ILE A 141 0.16 -15.18 1.03
N HIS A 142 0.82 -14.16 1.58
CA HIS A 142 1.87 -14.34 2.57
C HIS A 142 1.27 -14.82 3.91
N PRO A 143 1.86 -15.82 4.60
CA PRO A 143 1.28 -16.40 5.82
C PRO A 143 1.01 -15.39 6.95
N SER A 144 1.77 -14.29 7.03
CA SER A 144 1.52 -13.25 8.03
C SER A 144 0.19 -12.52 7.87
N LEU A 145 -0.42 -12.54 6.68
CA LEU A 145 -1.78 -12.00 6.49
C LEU A 145 -2.82 -12.86 7.21
N ILE A 146 -2.81 -14.18 6.99
CA ILE A 146 -3.82 -15.08 7.56
C ILE A 146 -3.70 -15.25 9.08
N CYS A 147 -2.59 -14.79 9.68
CA CYS A 147 -2.36 -14.79 11.12
C CYS A 147 -2.51 -13.39 11.76
N HIS A 148 -2.93 -12.38 10.98
CA HIS A 148 -2.92 -10.99 11.44
C HIS A 148 -4.03 -10.71 12.48
N LYS A 149 -3.64 -10.39 13.71
CA LYS A 149 -4.58 -10.31 14.85
C LYS A 149 -5.31 -8.98 15.01
N SER A 150 -4.88 -7.91 14.35
CA SER A 150 -5.50 -6.58 14.47
C SER A 150 -6.36 -6.19 13.27
N LEU A 151 -6.36 -7.00 12.20
CA LEU A 151 -7.05 -6.63 10.96
C LEU A 151 -8.55 -6.73 11.16
N LEU A 152 -9.27 -5.66 10.86
CA LEU A 152 -10.73 -5.57 10.98
C LEU A 152 -11.41 -5.83 9.64
N VAL A 153 -10.82 -5.33 8.55
CA VAL A 153 -11.36 -5.43 7.19
C VAL A 153 -10.28 -5.94 6.23
N LEU A 154 -10.60 -7.01 5.52
CA LEU A 154 -9.83 -7.53 4.40
C LEU A 154 -10.71 -7.53 3.15
N ASN A 155 -10.40 -6.65 2.20
CA ASN A 155 -11.06 -6.64 0.90
C ASN A 155 -10.18 -7.30 -0.16
N LEU A 156 -10.66 -8.40 -0.73
CA LEU A 156 -10.04 -9.15 -1.82
C LEU A 156 -10.99 -9.26 -3.02
N SER A 157 -12.06 -8.44 -3.06
CA SER A 157 -13.06 -8.54 -4.12
C SER A 157 -12.44 -8.38 -5.50
N GLU A 158 -12.96 -9.09 -6.49
CA GLU A 158 -12.48 -9.05 -7.87
C GLU A 158 -11.00 -9.49 -8.03
N CYS A 159 -10.38 -10.14 -7.03
CA CYS A 159 -9.10 -10.83 -7.23
C CYS A 159 -9.32 -12.12 -8.03
N THR A 160 -9.35 -12.02 -9.35
CA THR A 160 -9.83 -13.14 -10.18
C THR A 160 -8.87 -14.32 -10.29
N SER A 161 -7.57 -14.13 -10.04
CA SER A 161 -6.56 -15.22 -10.07
C SER A 161 -6.27 -15.84 -8.70
N LEU A 162 -6.86 -15.33 -7.61
CA LEU A 162 -6.63 -15.87 -6.28
C LEU A 162 -7.42 -17.19 -6.11
N GLU A 163 -6.71 -18.29 -5.86
CA GLU A 163 -7.34 -19.62 -5.78
C GLU A 163 -7.69 -20.05 -4.35
N THR A 164 -6.83 -19.75 -3.38
CA THR A 164 -7.00 -20.22 -2.00
C THR A 164 -6.15 -19.43 -1.00
N PHE A 165 -6.42 -19.62 0.29
CA PHE A 165 -5.53 -19.21 1.37
C PHE A 165 -4.48 -20.30 1.67
N PRO A 166 -3.28 -19.93 2.16
CA PRO A 166 -2.21 -20.89 2.49
C PRO A 166 -2.48 -21.70 3.78
N GLY A 167 -3.67 -21.55 4.37
CA GLY A 167 -4.06 -22.20 5.60
C GLY A 167 -5.34 -21.60 6.18
N LYS A 168 -5.64 -21.97 7.42
CA LYS A 168 -6.79 -21.45 8.15
C LYS A 168 -6.57 -19.97 8.50
N LEU A 169 -7.64 -19.18 8.43
CA LEU A 169 -7.62 -17.79 8.87
C LEU A 169 -7.62 -17.75 10.39
N GLU A 170 -6.50 -17.31 10.96
CA GLU A 170 -6.28 -17.10 12.38
C GLU A 170 -6.27 -15.59 12.67
N MET A 171 -7.39 -14.90 12.39
CA MET A 171 -7.49 -13.43 12.38
C MET A 171 -8.54 -12.91 13.38
N SER A 172 -8.29 -13.06 14.68
CA SER A 172 -9.28 -12.87 15.77
C SER A 172 -10.04 -11.53 15.82
N SER A 173 -9.56 -10.48 15.14
CA SER A 173 -10.26 -9.18 15.10
C SER A 173 -11.04 -8.94 13.81
N LEU A 174 -10.97 -9.85 12.83
CA LEU A 174 -11.55 -9.68 11.51
C LEU A 174 -13.07 -9.63 11.60
N LYS A 175 -13.65 -8.53 11.11
CA LYS A 175 -15.09 -8.28 11.06
C LYS A 175 -15.65 -8.44 9.66
N GLU A 176 -14.82 -8.18 8.65
CA GLU A 176 -15.23 -8.22 7.26
C GLU A 176 -14.14 -8.87 6.39
N LEU A 177 -14.54 -9.91 5.66
CA LEU A 177 -13.77 -10.54 4.59
C LEU A 177 -14.61 -10.47 3.32
N ASN A 178 -14.16 -9.68 2.35
CA ASN A 178 -14.84 -9.57 1.06
C ASN A 178 -14.08 -10.38 0.00
N LEU A 179 -14.74 -11.40 -0.55
CA LEU A 179 -14.28 -12.26 -1.64
C LEU A 179 -15.25 -12.22 -2.83
N CYS A 180 -16.09 -11.19 -2.93
CA CYS A 180 -17.01 -11.03 -4.04
C CYS A 180 -16.24 -11.03 -5.37
N ASP A 181 -16.74 -11.75 -6.36
CA ASP A 181 -16.15 -11.81 -7.71
C ASP A 181 -14.70 -12.37 -7.78
N CYS A 182 -14.23 -13.07 -6.74
CA CYS A 182 -13.02 -13.91 -6.80
C CYS A 182 -13.29 -15.20 -7.61
N LYS A 183 -13.22 -15.10 -8.93
CA LYS A 183 -13.66 -16.18 -9.85
C LYS A 183 -12.91 -17.51 -9.71
N SER A 184 -11.64 -17.49 -9.33
CA SER A 184 -10.83 -18.71 -9.14
C SER A 184 -10.87 -19.26 -7.71
N PHE A 185 -11.51 -18.54 -6.78
CA PHE A 185 -11.61 -18.93 -5.37
C PHE A 185 -12.77 -19.91 -5.16
N MET A 186 -12.52 -21.18 -5.48
CA MET A 186 -13.58 -22.19 -5.60
C MET A 186 -13.99 -22.86 -4.29
N SER A 187 -13.16 -22.78 -3.25
CA SER A 187 -13.44 -23.36 -1.93
C SER A 187 -13.71 -22.28 -0.91
N PRO A 188 -14.67 -22.47 0.02
CA PRO A 188 -14.87 -21.52 1.11
C PRO A 188 -13.61 -21.43 1.99
N PRO A 189 -13.34 -20.25 2.59
CA PRO A 189 -12.25 -20.10 3.53
C PRO A 189 -12.43 -20.98 4.77
N GLU A 190 -11.35 -21.59 5.25
CA GLU A 190 -11.33 -22.26 6.54
C GLU A 190 -10.96 -21.29 7.65
N PHE A 191 -11.77 -21.23 8.70
CA PHE A 191 -11.52 -20.38 9.86
C PHE A 191 -10.86 -21.18 10.99
N GLY A 192 -9.85 -20.57 11.60
CA GLY A 192 -9.14 -21.10 12.76
C GLY A 192 -9.96 -20.98 14.06
N GLU A 193 -9.49 -21.61 15.12
CA GLU A 193 -10.17 -21.59 16.43
C GLU A 193 -10.25 -20.18 17.02
N CYS A 194 -9.30 -19.30 16.69
CA CYS A 194 -9.28 -17.93 17.21
C CYS A 194 -10.30 -16.99 16.55
N MET A 195 -11.10 -17.48 15.61
CA MET A 195 -12.16 -16.74 14.91
C MET A 195 -13.54 -16.90 15.56
N THR A 196 -13.66 -17.68 16.63
CA THR A 196 -14.90 -17.88 17.41
C THR A 196 -15.14 -16.78 18.43
#